data_AF-A0A0E3NZ57-F1
#
_entry.id   AF-A0A0E3NZ57-F1
#
_cell.length_a   1.000
_cell.length_b   1.000
_cell.length_c   1.000
_cell.angle_alpha   90.00
_cell.angle_beta   90.00
_cell.angle_gamma   90.00
#
_symmetry.space_group_name_H-M   'P 1'
#
loop_
_entity.id
_entity.type
_entity.pdbx_description
1 polymer ?
#
loop_
_entity_poly.entity_id
_entity_poly.type
_entity_poly.pdbx_seq_one_letter_code
_entity_poly.pdbx_strand_id
1 'polypeptide(L)'
;MLEIYCDSSYNENEDSYIGCTVLRGGRQIHQSTTRVPASPENNLECELDALDFAVSLARIFCGTDKEIFIYNDSTEAVRAFQAKRVEIEKEFPGSGVSLNFEYIPREKVHQATADSLSKKFPVFFLDVLSFEVESFSRREDILSDIARNERSVFYLEKVPEESTNKKTCYRLVIRSFKKILSDDRLYPIKKGGPGTQVRAAEQIRKDLSDPEIRSDLEVKGVRLENSYFLLTDETWGLRGTDNQAQSILPTTVPHRIICDEVDRSPENLFMRAERFS
;
A
#
# COMPACT_ATOMS: atom_id res chain seq x y z
N MET A 1 33.73 -3.61 2.89
CA MET A 1 33.06 -2.68 3.80
C MET A 1 31.56 -2.82 3.57
N LEU A 2 30.83 -3.05 4.65
CA LEU A 2 29.38 -3.15 4.67
C LEU A 2 28.81 -1.89 5.33
N GLU A 3 27.77 -1.32 4.75
CA GLU A 3 27.08 -0.15 5.29
C GLU A 3 25.60 -0.49 5.43
N ILE A 4 25.00 -0.17 6.57
CA ILE A 4 23.59 -0.40 6.85
C ILE A 4 22.98 0.90 7.33
N TYR A 5 21.90 1.32 6.69
CA TYR A 5 21.12 2.49 7.09
C TYR A 5 19.80 1.99 7.64
N CYS A 6 19.44 2.44 8.83
CA CYS A 6 18.21 2.04 9.51
C CYS A 6 17.49 3.26 10.06
N ASP A 7 16.17 3.20 10.02
CA ASP A 7 15.27 4.18 10.61
C ASP A 7 14.01 3.47 11.07
N SER A 8 13.28 4.10 11.97
CA SER A 8 12.03 3.60 12.51
C SER A 8 10.89 4.59 12.28
N SER A 9 9.65 4.13 12.48
CA SER A 9 8.51 5.03 12.57
C SER A 9 7.65 4.60 13.75
N TYR A 10 7.53 5.48 14.74
CA TYR A 10 6.63 5.31 15.87
C TYR A 10 5.21 5.78 15.53
N ASN A 11 4.24 4.91 15.77
CA ASN A 11 2.81 5.23 15.64
C ASN A 11 2.09 4.88 16.96
N GLU A 12 1.57 5.89 17.67
CA GLU A 12 0.96 5.73 19.01
C GLU A 12 -0.24 4.77 19.06
N ASN A 13 -0.98 4.62 17.96
CA ASN A 13 -2.23 3.84 17.89
C ASN A 13 -2.22 2.78 16.77
N GLU A 14 -1.08 2.59 16.12
CA GLU A 14 -0.94 1.68 14.99
C GLU A 14 0.38 0.91 15.12
N ASP A 15 0.59 -0.06 14.23
CA ASP A 15 1.85 -0.77 14.16
C ASP A 15 3.01 0.18 13.83
N SER A 16 4.12 0.03 14.54
CA SER A 16 5.38 0.72 14.27
C SER A 16 6.28 -0.18 13.40
N TYR A 17 7.16 0.44 12.62
CA TYR A 17 7.93 -0.26 11.58
C TYR A 17 9.38 0.21 11.53
N ILE A 18 10.24 -0.69 11.04
CA ILE A 18 11.67 -0.49 10.83
C ILE A 18 11.94 -0.60 9.34
N GLY A 19 12.63 0.38 8.79
CA GLY A 19 13.16 0.34 7.42
C GLY A 19 14.68 0.17 7.45
N CYS A 20 15.22 -0.70 6.60
CA CYS A 20 16.66 -0.89 6.47
C CYS A 20 17.10 -0.97 5.01
N THR A 21 18.27 -0.41 4.73
CA THR A 21 18.96 -0.51 3.45
C THR A 21 20.39 -0.96 3.69
N VAL A 22 20.86 -1.98 2.96
CA VAL A 22 22.21 -2.53 3.09
C VAL A 22 23.00 -2.30 1.80
N LEU A 23 24.21 -1.76 1.95
CA LEU A 23 25.16 -1.47 0.87
C LEU A 23 26.44 -2.25 1.07
N ARG A 24 27.08 -2.64 -0.04
CA ARG A 24 28.47 -3.11 -0.07
C ARG A 24 29.21 -2.43 -1.21
N GLY A 25 30.32 -1.77 -0.88
CA GLY A 25 31.11 -1.02 -1.87
C GLY A 25 30.30 0.05 -2.60
N GLY A 26 29.42 0.76 -1.89
CA GLY A 26 28.54 1.80 -2.45
C GLY A 26 27.35 1.27 -3.27
N ARG A 27 27.23 -0.04 -3.49
CA ARG A 27 26.09 -0.65 -4.18
C ARG A 27 25.07 -1.15 -3.16
N GLN A 28 23.81 -0.74 -3.32
CA GLN A 28 22.70 -1.30 -2.56
C GLN A 28 22.47 -2.77 -2.95
N ILE A 29 22.50 -3.66 -1.95
CA ILE A 29 22.33 -5.11 -2.14
C ILE A 29 21.06 -5.65 -1.47
N HIS A 30 20.46 -4.90 -0.53
CA HIS A 30 19.23 -5.30 0.15
C HIS A 30 18.42 -4.09 0.65
N GLN A 31 17.10 -4.26 0.67
CA GLN A 31 16.13 -3.36 1.30
C GLN A 31 15.08 -4.20 2.01
N SER A 32 14.68 -3.77 3.20
CA SER A 32 13.60 -4.44 3.93
C SER A 32 12.82 -3.46 4.80
N THR A 33 11.56 -3.79 4.98
CA THR A 33 10.72 -3.25 6.05
C THR A 33 10.27 -4.40 6.94
N THR A 34 10.32 -4.23 8.25
CA THR A 34 9.75 -5.17 9.22
C THR A 34 8.92 -4.40 10.26
N ARG A 35 7.97 -5.08 10.88
CA ARG A 35 7.25 -4.52 12.04
C ARG A 35 8.18 -4.50 13.25
N VAL A 36 8.04 -3.47 14.10
CA VAL A 36 8.66 -3.44 15.43
C VAL A 36 8.00 -4.55 16.27
N PRO A 37 8.77 -5.55 16.77
CA PRO A 37 8.19 -6.75 17.37
C PRO A 37 7.52 -6.53 18.73
N ALA A 38 7.91 -5.49 19.47
CA ALA A 38 7.25 -5.06 20.70
C ALA A 38 6.14 -4.02 20.41
N SER A 39 5.33 -3.69 21.42
CA SER A 39 4.51 -2.47 21.41
C SER A 39 5.35 -1.33 22.01
N PRO A 40 6.16 -0.62 21.21
CA PRO A 40 7.04 0.43 21.74
C PRO A 40 6.19 1.52 22.39
N GLU A 41 6.67 2.07 23.51
CA GLU A 41 5.99 3.16 24.22
C GLU A 41 6.38 4.54 23.67
N ASN A 42 7.50 4.61 22.93
CA ASN A 42 8.06 5.86 22.46
C ASN A 42 8.95 5.65 21.21
N ASN A 43 9.32 6.78 20.59
CA ASN A 43 10.17 6.74 19.39
C ASN A 43 11.57 6.18 19.67
N LEU A 44 12.15 6.44 20.84
CA LEU A 44 13.49 5.96 21.16
C LEU A 44 13.57 4.43 21.15
N GLU A 45 12.56 3.76 21.70
CA GLU A 45 12.47 2.29 21.63
C GLU A 45 12.43 1.78 20.19
N CYS A 46 11.67 2.43 19.31
CA CYS A 46 11.64 2.08 17.89
C CYS A 46 13.03 2.22 17.23
N GLU A 47 13.77 3.28 17.56
CA GLU A 47 15.13 3.49 17.03
C GLU A 47 16.14 2.45 17.56
N LEU A 48 16.00 2.05 18.83
CA LEU A 48 16.83 1.00 19.41
C LEU A 48 16.56 -0.36 18.72
N ASP A 49 15.30 -0.70 18.49
CA ASP A 49 14.92 -1.90 17.75
C ASP A 49 15.39 -1.85 16.29
N ALA A 50 15.39 -0.68 15.65
CA ALA A 50 15.93 -0.50 14.31
C ALA A 50 17.44 -0.82 14.25
N LEU A 51 18.21 -0.39 15.25
CA LEU A 51 19.63 -0.69 15.38
C LEU A 51 19.89 -2.17 15.69
N ASP A 52 19.09 -2.80 16.56
CA ASP A 52 19.20 -4.25 16.83
C ASP A 52 18.88 -5.08 15.57
N PHE A 53 17.88 -4.68 14.80
CA PHE A 53 17.59 -5.30 13.51
C PHE A 53 18.73 -5.09 12.51
N ALA A 54 19.31 -3.89 12.44
CA ALA A 54 20.48 -3.62 11.61
C ALA A 54 21.70 -4.47 12.00
N VAL A 55 21.92 -4.74 13.28
CA VAL A 55 22.96 -5.67 13.76
C VAL A 55 22.69 -7.09 13.26
N SER A 56 21.42 -7.53 13.25
CA SER A 56 21.04 -8.83 12.70
C SER A 56 21.31 -8.92 11.20
N LEU A 57 20.99 -7.87 10.44
CA LEU A 57 21.33 -7.77 9.01
C LEU A 57 22.85 -7.77 8.80
N ALA A 58 23.61 -7.06 9.64
CA ALA A 58 25.06 -7.09 9.59
C ALA A 58 25.59 -8.51 9.73
N ARG A 59 25.05 -9.34 10.65
CA ARG A 59 25.49 -10.75 10.79
C ARG A 59 25.19 -11.59 9.57
N ILE A 60 24.04 -11.37 8.93
CA ILE A 60 23.65 -12.11 7.72
C ILE A 60 24.56 -11.71 6.54
N PHE A 61 24.88 -10.42 6.43
CA PHE A 61 25.61 -9.88 5.30
C PHE A 61 27.11 -9.67 5.57
N CYS A 62 27.67 -9.95 6.75
CA CYS A 62 29.06 -9.56 7.06
C CYS A 62 30.12 -10.25 6.19
N GLY A 63 29.83 -11.39 5.56
CA GLY A 63 30.71 -12.03 4.57
C GLY A 63 32.20 -12.02 4.96
N THR A 64 33.04 -11.40 4.14
CA THR A 64 34.48 -11.16 4.40
C THR A 64 34.78 -9.70 4.79
N ASP A 65 33.75 -8.92 5.13
CA ASP A 65 33.87 -7.49 5.43
C ASP A 65 34.57 -7.30 6.80
N LYS A 66 35.65 -6.50 6.82
CA LYS A 66 36.39 -6.17 8.04
C LYS A 66 35.84 -4.96 8.79
N GLU A 67 35.09 -4.12 8.08
CA GLU A 67 34.49 -2.90 8.60
C GLU A 67 33.02 -2.88 8.23
N ILE A 68 32.19 -2.69 9.25
CA ILE A 68 30.75 -2.59 9.16
C ILE A 68 30.33 -1.26 9.79
N PHE A 69 29.58 -0.46 9.05
CA PHE A 69 28.99 0.77 9.54
C PHE A 69 27.48 0.62 9.61
N ILE A 70 26.90 0.95 10.76
CA ILE A 70 25.46 1.01 10.97
C ILE A 70 25.11 2.46 11.28
N TYR A 71 24.26 3.02 10.43
CA TYR A 71 23.82 4.41 10.47
C TYR A 71 22.38 4.53 10.93
N ASN A 72 22.12 5.53 11.77
CA ASN A 72 20.79 5.92 12.22
C ASN A 72 20.77 7.44 12.49
N ASP A 73 19.62 8.10 12.39
CA ASP A 73 19.47 9.54 12.58
C ASP A 73 19.06 9.94 14.01
N SER A 74 18.90 8.98 14.92
CA SER A 74 18.76 9.23 16.36
C SER A 74 20.11 9.22 17.08
N THR A 75 20.59 10.40 17.44
CA THR A 75 21.83 10.55 18.21
C THR A 75 21.79 9.82 19.56
N GLU A 76 20.62 9.68 20.18
CA GLU A 76 20.45 8.99 21.45
C GLU A 76 20.58 7.47 21.28
N ALA A 77 19.91 6.90 20.27
CA ALA A 77 19.99 5.48 19.96
C ALA A 77 21.41 5.07 19.53
N VAL A 78 22.06 5.88 18.68
CA VAL A 78 23.46 5.67 18.28
C VAL A 78 24.39 5.63 19.49
N ARG A 79 24.25 6.56 20.45
CA ARG A 79 25.07 6.58 21.68
C ARG A 79 24.87 5.31 22.51
N ALA A 80 23.63 4.82 22.61
CA ALA A 80 23.33 3.60 23.35
C ALA A 80 24.05 2.38 22.75
N PHE A 81 24.10 2.28 21.41
CA PHE A 81 24.79 1.18 20.72
C PHE A 81 26.31 1.35 20.70
N GLN A 82 26.83 2.58 20.62
CA GLN A 82 28.26 2.84 20.78
C GLN A 82 28.79 2.33 22.14
N ALA A 83 28.00 2.47 23.22
CA ALA A 83 28.36 1.97 24.54
C ALA A 83 28.41 0.43 24.61
N LYS A 84 27.58 -0.26 23.82
CA LYS A 84 27.49 -1.74 23.78
C LYS A 84 28.32 -2.38 22.67
N ARG A 85 28.98 -1.58 21.82
CA ARG A 85 29.68 -2.00 20.61
C ARG A 85 30.60 -3.21 20.81
N VAL A 86 31.43 -3.17 21.85
CA VAL A 86 32.41 -4.24 22.16
C VAL A 86 31.73 -5.56 22.51
N GLU A 87 30.54 -5.52 23.10
CA GLU A 87 29.76 -6.73 23.40
C GLU A 87 29.16 -7.29 22.10
N ILE A 88 28.56 -6.43 21.28
CA ILE A 88 27.95 -6.79 20.01
C ILE A 88 28.99 -7.35 19.02
N GLU A 89 30.19 -6.77 18.97
CA GLU A 89 31.30 -7.24 18.11
C GLU A 89 31.70 -8.69 18.41
N LYS A 90 31.54 -9.17 19.66
CA LYS A 90 31.84 -10.56 20.04
C LYS A 90 30.88 -11.57 19.41
N GLU A 91 29.71 -11.12 18.98
CA GLU A 91 28.70 -11.96 18.36
C GLU A 91 28.96 -12.22 16.87
N PHE A 92 29.95 -11.54 16.27
CA PHE A 92 30.31 -11.73 14.87
C PHE A 92 31.33 -12.87 14.71
N PRO A 93 31.07 -13.86 13.84
CA PRO A 93 31.98 -14.97 13.61
C PRO A 93 33.21 -14.49 12.83
N GLY A 94 34.34 -14.35 13.52
CA GLY A 94 35.64 -14.01 12.92
C GLY A 94 36.39 -12.97 13.74
N SER A 95 37.64 -13.26 14.11
CA SER A 95 38.49 -12.30 14.80
C SER A 95 38.81 -11.10 13.89
N GLY A 96 38.33 -9.91 14.24
CA GLY A 96 38.79 -8.64 13.64
C GLY A 96 37.78 -7.87 12.78
N VAL A 97 36.47 -8.11 12.92
CA VAL A 97 35.44 -7.20 12.38
C VAL A 97 35.31 -5.99 13.29
N SER A 98 35.43 -4.78 12.73
CA SER A 98 35.12 -3.53 13.41
C SER A 98 33.69 -3.11 13.08
N LEU A 99 32.86 -2.98 14.11
CA LEU A 99 31.48 -2.51 13.99
C LEU A 99 31.41 -1.06 14.46
N ASN A 100 30.91 -0.17 13.62
CA ASN A 100 30.81 1.26 13.93
C ASN A 100 29.36 1.70 13.84
N PHE A 101 28.89 2.35 14.91
CA PHE A 101 27.57 2.97 14.95
C PHE A 101 27.75 4.47 14.79
N GLU A 102 27.12 5.04 13.77
CA GLU A 102 27.30 6.44 13.42
C GLU A 102 25.98 7.15 13.23
N TYR A 103 25.94 8.40 13.69
CA TYR A 103 24.85 9.31 13.36
C TYR A 103 24.97 9.73 11.90
N ILE A 104 23.85 9.70 11.18
CA ILE A 104 23.76 10.31 9.86
C ILE A 104 22.53 11.22 9.77
N PRO A 105 22.62 12.40 9.12
CA PRO A 105 21.44 13.22 8.89
C PRO A 105 20.43 12.53 7.97
N ARG A 106 19.15 12.69 8.27
CA ARG A 106 18.01 12.11 7.55
C ARG A 106 18.00 12.44 6.05
N GLU A 107 18.56 13.58 5.64
CA GLU A 107 18.56 14.05 4.26
C GLU A 107 19.52 13.28 3.34
N LYS A 108 20.39 12.42 3.90
CA LYS A 108 21.28 11.58 3.10
C LYS A 108 20.49 10.50 2.39
N VAL A 109 20.77 10.29 1.10
CA VAL A 109 19.97 9.46 0.18
C VAL A 109 19.61 8.08 0.76
N HIS A 110 20.58 7.37 1.36
CA HIS A 110 20.34 6.04 1.91
C HIS A 110 19.60 6.05 3.25
N GLN A 111 19.81 7.09 4.08
CA GLN A 111 19.02 7.29 5.30
C GLN A 111 17.57 7.66 4.96
N ALA A 112 17.35 8.56 4.01
CA ALA A 112 16.03 8.92 3.50
C ALA A 112 15.31 7.70 2.88
N THR A 113 16.07 6.75 2.34
CA THR A 113 15.51 5.48 1.84
C THR A 113 15.07 4.58 2.99
N ALA A 114 15.89 4.43 4.04
CA ALA A 114 15.51 3.70 5.25
C ALA A 114 14.28 4.32 5.93
N ASP A 115 14.22 5.65 6.04
CA ASP A 115 13.07 6.42 6.53
C ASP A 115 11.81 6.18 5.67
N SER A 116 11.96 6.20 4.35
CA SER A 116 10.83 5.90 3.48
C SER A 116 10.35 4.46 3.64
N LEU A 117 11.24 3.51 3.94
CA LEU A 117 10.91 2.10 4.12
C LEU A 117 10.19 1.87 5.45
N SER A 118 10.60 2.53 6.54
CA SER A 118 9.90 2.45 7.83
C SER A 118 8.46 2.96 7.71
N LYS A 119 8.23 4.02 6.93
CA LYS A 119 6.89 4.57 6.69
C LYS A 119 6.04 3.81 5.66
N LYS A 120 6.68 3.03 4.79
CA LYS A 120 6.03 2.29 3.71
C LYS A 120 6.14 0.80 3.99
N PHE A 121 5.42 0.33 5.00
CA PHE A 121 5.05 -1.08 4.98
C PHE A 121 4.17 -1.30 3.74
N PRO A 122 4.46 -2.26 2.85
CA PRO A 122 3.42 -2.80 2.01
C PRO A 122 2.39 -3.37 2.97
N VAL A 123 1.33 -2.60 3.22
CA VAL A 123 0.19 -3.10 3.98
C VAL A 123 -0.34 -4.26 3.15
N PHE A 124 0.10 -5.47 3.51
CA PHE A 124 -0.71 -6.65 3.33
C PHE A 124 -1.93 -6.37 4.19
N PHE A 125 -2.98 -5.82 3.57
CA PHE A 125 -4.25 -5.60 4.23
C PHE A 125 -4.76 -6.98 4.64
N LEU A 126 -4.41 -7.40 5.86
CA LEU A 126 -4.59 -8.76 6.33
C LEU A 126 -6.07 -9.12 6.57
N ASP A 127 -7.02 -8.19 6.39
CA ASP A 127 -8.45 -8.43 6.66
C ASP A 127 -9.44 -7.85 5.64
N VAL A 128 -8.99 -7.35 4.48
CA VAL A 128 -9.94 -7.00 3.40
C VAL A 128 -10.08 -8.20 2.48
N LEU A 129 -11.24 -8.87 2.55
CA LEU A 129 -11.63 -9.92 1.61
C LEU A 129 -11.36 -9.46 0.18
N SER A 130 -10.46 -10.18 -0.48
CA SER A 130 -10.10 -10.00 -1.87
C SER A 130 -11.02 -10.85 -2.74
N PHE A 131 -11.39 -10.33 -3.90
CA PHE A 131 -12.27 -11.00 -4.85
C PHE A 131 -11.47 -11.34 -6.11
N GLU A 132 -11.84 -12.43 -6.76
CA GLU A 132 -11.31 -12.77 -8.08
C GLU A 132 -11.65 -11.66 -9.09
N VAL A 133 -10.65 -11.28 -9.87
CA VAL A 133 -10.75 -10.29 -10.95
C VAL A 133 -10.98 -11.04 -12.25
N GLU A 134 -12.11 -10.77 -12.89
CA GLU A 134 -12.49 -11.42 -14.13
C GLU A 134 -12.18 -10.54 -15.33
N SER A 135 -11.51 -11.11 -16.32
CA SER A 135 -11.21 -10.39 -17.57
C SER A 135 -12.48 -10.25 -18.43
N PHE A 136 -13.00 -9.03 -18.60
CA PHE A 136 -14.20 -8.84 -19.43
C PHE A 136 -13.94 -9.00 -20.93
N SER A 137 -12.69 -8.88 -21.39
CA SER A 137 -12.37 -9.05 -22.81
C SER A 137 -12.47 -10.48 -23.33
N ARG A 138 -12.47 -11.46 -22.43
CA ARG A 138 -12.59 -12.90 -22.76
C ARG A 138 -13.92 -13.52 -22.30
N ARG A 139 -14.86 -12.69 -21.83
CA ARG A 139 -16.09 -13.14 -21.16
C ARG A 139 -17.32 -12.47 -21.75
N GLU A 140 -17.84 -13.05 -22.83
CA GLU A 140 -19.09 -12.58 -23.47
C GLU A 140 -20.29 -12.65 -22.53
N ASP A 141 -20.30 -13.58 -21.57
CA ASP A 141 -21.33 -13.67 -20.53
C ASP A 141 -21.35 -12.41 -19.64
N ILE A 142 -20.20 -11.83 -19.31
CA ILE A 142 -20.11 -10.58 -18.54
C ILE A 142 -20.64 -9.41 -19.37
N LEU A 143 -20.14 -9.27 -20.61
CA LEU A 143 -20.52 -8.17 -21.49
C LEU A 143 -22.02 -8.20 -21.82
N SER A 144 -22.56 -9.38 -22.10
CA SER A 144 -23.98 -9.57 -22.38
C SER A 144 -24.86 -9.39 -21.15
N ASP A 145 -24.42 -9.82 -19.95
CA ASP A 145 -25.15 -9.56 -18.71
C ASP A 145 -25.21 -8.06 -18.41
N ILE A 146 -24.10 -7.32 -18.57
CA ILE A 146 -24.08 -5.86 -18.41
C ILE A 146 -25.06 -5.17 -19.39
N ALA A 147 -25.01 -5.55 -20.66
CA ALA A 147 -25.83 -4.92 -21.70
C ALA A 147 -27.33 -5.25 -21.55
N ARG A 148 -27.67 -6.54 -21.43
CA ARG A 148 -29.07 -7.02 -21.49
C ARG A 148 -29.81 -6.88 -20.18
N ASN A 149 -29.12 -7.07 -19.04
CA ASN A 149 -29.74 -7.01 -17.72
C ASN A 149 -29.54 -5.65 -17.04
N GLU A 150 -28.97 -4.67 -17.76
CA GLU A 150 -28.72 -3.30 -17.29
C GLU A 150 -28.00 -3.26 -15.94
N ARG A 151 -27.04 -4.17 -15.75
CA ARG A 151 -26.32 -4.31 -14.48
C ARG A 151 -25.59 -3.01 -14.14
N SER A 152 -25.63 -2.64 -12.87
CA SER A 152 -24.88 -1.49 -12.37
C SER A 152 -23.39 -1.80 -12.43
N VAL A 153 -22.63 -0.93 -13.10
CA VAL A 153 -21.17 -0.93 -13.14
C VAL A 153 -20.68 0.27 -12.34
N PHE A 154 -19.84 -0.02 -11.35
CA PHE A 154 -19.21 0.95 -10.47
C PHE A 154 -17.75 1.12 -10.88
N TYR A 155 -17.26 2.35 -10.97
CA TYR A 155 -15.84 2.65 -11.18
C TYR A 155 -15.48 4.01 -10.59
N LEU A 156 -14.18 4.25 -10.39
CA LEU A 156 -13.68 5.53 -9.91
C LEU A 156 -12.97 6.29 -11.03
N GLU A 157 -13.27 7.58 -11.07
CA GLU A 157 -12.53 8.56 -11.87
C GLU A 157 -11.81 9.50 -10.92
N LYS A 158 -10.56 9.84 -11.23
CA LYS A 158 -9.89 10.93 -10.52
C LYS A 158 -10.44 12.26 -11.01
N VAL A 159 -10.68 13.20 -10.09
CA VAL A 159 -11.12 14.56 -10.39
C VAL A 159 -9.90 15.48 -10.29
N PRO A 160 -9.27 15.88 -11.42
CA PRO A 160 -8.01 16.63 -11.40
C PRO A 160 -8.15 18.00 -10.74
N GLU A 161 -9.28 18.67 -10.95
CA GLU A 161 -9.54 20.03 -10.46
C GLU A 161 -9.67 20.08 -8.94
N GLU A 162 -10.17 18.99 -8.34
CA GLU A 162 -10.34 18.82 -6.89
C GLU A 162 -9.13 18.15 -6.23
N SER A 163 -8.13 17.76 -7.01
CA SER A 163 -6.92 17.07 -6.55
C SER A 163 -5.76 18.04 -6.37
N THR A 164 -4.95 17.83 -5.33
CA THR A 164 -3.77 18.67 -5.02
C THR A 164 -2.53 17.80 -4.81
N ASN A 165 -1.37 18.42 -4.52
CA ASN A 165 -0.18 17.70 -4.10
C ASN A 165 -0.37 16.95 -2.76
N LYS A 166 -1.34 17.35 -1.93
CA LYS A 166 -1.64 16.77 -0.62
C LYS A 166 -2.90 15.88 -0.60
N LYS A 167 -3.69 15.84 -1.68
CA LYS A 167 -4.99 15.16 -1.73
C LYS A 167 -5.25 14.58 -3.12
N THR A 168 -5.83 13.40 -3.22
CA THR A 168 -6.46 12.91 -4.45
C THR A 168 -7.96 12.88 -4.25
N CYS A 169 -8.73 13.46 -5.16
CA CYS A 169 -10.19 13.36 -5.15
C CYS A 169 -10.62 12.33 -6.18
N TYR A 170 -11.45 11.36 -5.76
CA TYR A 170 -12.09 10.40 -6.67
C TYR A 170 -13.58 10.68 -6.76
N ARG A 171 -14.16 10.53 -7.94
CA ARG A 171 -15.60 10.47 -8.17
C ARG A 171 -16.01 9.01 -8.30
N LEU A 172 -17.03 8.61 -7.55
CA LEU A 172 -17.69 7.33 -7.77
C LEU A 172 -18.71 7.49 -8.90
N VAL A 173 -18.45 6.81 -10.01
CA VAL A 173 -19.39 6.74 -11.14
C VAL A 173 -20.09 5.39 -11.10
N ILE A 174 -21.41 5.43 -11.15
CA ILE A 174 -22.30 4.29 -11.19
C ILE A 174 -23.18 4.45 -12.41
N ARG A 175 -23.14 3.47 -13.31
CA ARG A 175 -23.94 3.53 -14.53
C ARG A 175 -24.49 2.17 -14.91
N SER A 176 -25.59 2.18 -15.64
CA SER A 176 -26.00 1.03 -16.45
C SER A 176 -25.37 1.15 -17.84
N PHE A 177 -25.63 0.16 -18.69
CA PHE A 177 -25.27 0.22 -20.09
C PHE A 177 -25.81 1.50 -20.78
N LYS A 178 -27.06 1.88 -20.48
CA LYS A 178 -27.77 2.98 -21.17
C LYS A 178 -27.48 4.37 -20.63
N LYS A 179 -27.19 4.52 -19.34
CA LYS A 179 -27.09 5.84 -18.71
C LYS A 179 -26.26 5.82 -17.43
N ILE A 180 -25.74 6.99 -17.07
CA ILE A 180 -25.21 7.25 -15.74
C ILE A 180 -26.38 7.29 -14.74
N LEU A 181 -26.23 6.57 -13.63
CA LEU A 181 -27.20 6.50 -12.54
C LEU A 181 -26.79 7.44 -11.39
N SER A 182 -25.49 7.57 -11.12
CA SER A 182 -24.92 8.46 -10.12
C SER A 182 -23.46 8.77 -10.45
N ASP A 183 -23.07 10.04 -10.32
CA ASP A 183 -21.71 10.56 -10.51
C ASP A 183 -21.43 11.76 -9.57
N ASP A 184 -22.29 11.93 -8.56
CA ASP A 184 -22.34 13.07 -7.64
C ASP A 184 -21.49 12.87 -6.37
N ARG A 185 -20.95 11.67 -6.14
CA ARG A 185 -20.22 11.32 -4.92
C ARG A 185 -18.71 11.50 -5.10
N LEU A 186 -18.14 12.41 -4.30
CA LEU A 186 -16.72 12.75 -4.30
C LEU A 186 -16.03 12.28 -3.02
N TYR A 187 -14.84 11.70 -3.18
CA TYR A 187 -14.03 11.08 -2.14
C TYR A 187 -12.65 11.75 -2.07
N PRO A 188 -12.51 12.83 -1.28
CA PRO A 188 -11.23 13.51 -1.07
C PRO A 188 -10.33 12.73 -0.09
N ILE A 189 -9.27 12.10 -0.58
CA ILE A 189 -8.32 11.31 0.21
C ILE A 189 -7.00 12.05 0.37
N LYS A 190 -6.54 12.25 1.61
CA LYS A 190 -5.22 12.84 1.89
C LYS A 190 -4.10 11.91 1.40
N LYS A 191 -3.09 12.48 0.74
CA LYS A 191 -1.87 11.78 0.32
C LYS A 191 -0.93 11.63 1.53
N GLY A 192 -0.20 10.50 1.59
CA GLY A 192 0.64 10.12 2.73
C GLY A 192 0.03 8.95 3.52
N GLY A 193 0.86 8.04 4.05
CA GLY A 193 0.42 6.76 4.61
C GLY A 193 0.09 5.71 3.54
N PRO A 194 -0.38 4.51 3.95
CA PRO A 194 -0.62 3.39 3.03
C PRO A 194 -1.73 3.68 2.00
N GLY A 195 -1.54 3.11 0.81
CA GLY A 195 -2.38 3.15 -0.40
C GLY A 195 -3.55 4.15 -0.43
N THR A 196 -3.40 5.29 -1.11
CA THR A 196 -4.48 6.29 -1.30
C THR A 196 -5.75 5.68 -1.89
N GLN A 197 -5.63 4.70 -2.79
CA GLN A 197 -6.77 4.03 -3.40
C GLN A 197 -7.47 3.07 -2.41
N VAL A 198 -6.73 2.42 -1.52
CA VAL A 198 -7.33 1.52 -0.51
C VAL A 198 -8.15 2.32 0.49
N ARG A 199 -7.65 3.46 0.97
CA ARG A 199 -8.44 4.36 1.82
C ARG A 199 -9.68 4.91 1.10
N ALA A 200 -9.59 5.17 -0.21
CA ALA A 200 -10.76 5.52 -1.00
C ALA A 200 -11.78 4.37 -0.98
N ALA A 201 -11.33 3.14 -1.27
CA ALA A 201 -12.19 1.95 -1.27
C ALA A 201 -12.83 1.68 0.09
N GLU A 202 -12.11 1.86 1.20
CA GLU A 202 -12.66 1.73 2.55
C GLU A 202 -13.75 2.77 2.83
N GLN A 203 -13.51 4.03 2.48
CA GLN A 203 -14.52 5.09 2.66
C GLN A 203 -15.76 4.82 1.82
N ILE A 204 -15.57 4.47 0.53
CA ILE A 204 -16.68 4.12 -0.37
C ILE A 204 -17.45 2.91 0.18
N ARG A 205 -16.76 1.89 0.69
CA ARG A 205 -17.42 0.71 1.27
C ARG A 205 -18.29 1.06 2.47
N LYS A 206 -17.79 1.94 3.36
CA LYS A 206 -18.56 2.44 4.51
C LYS A 206 -19.80 3.18 4.05
N ASP A 207 -19.65 4.10 3.11
CA ASP A 207 -20.77 4.83 2.51
C ASP A 207 -21.79 3.88 1.85
N LEU A 208 -21.34 2.91 1.05
CA LEU A 208 -22.21 1.93 0.40
C LEU A 208 -22.79 0.90 1.37
N SER A 209 -22.39 0.90 2.64
CA SER A 209 -23.00 0.11 3.71
C SER A 209 -24.04 0.92 4.50
N ASP A 210 -24.07 2.25 4.32
CA ASP A 210 -25.03 3.13 4.98
C ASP A 210 -26.43 2.98 4.35
N PRO A 211 -27.48 2.69 5.14
CA PRO A 211 -28.85 2.53 4.63
C PRO A 211 -29.42 3.77 3.93
N GLU A 212 -29.06 4.99 4.35
CA GLU A 212 -29.55 6.22 3.73
C GLU A 212 -28.93 6.40 2.35
N ILE A 213 -27.62 6.13 2.23
CA ILE A 213 -26.91 6.19 0.95
C ILE A 213 -27.43 5.13 -0.01
N ARG A 214 -27.67 3.90 0.49
CA ARG A 214 -28.29 2.83 -0.32
C ARG A 214 -29.67 3.23 -0.82
N SER A 215 -30.51 3.79 0.06
CA SER A 215 -31.86 4.24 -0.32
C SER A 215 -31.82 5.33 -1.40
N ASP A 216 -30.91 6.31 -1.30
CA ASP A 216 -30.70 7.32 -2.35
C ASP A 216 -30.29 6.69 -3.69
N LEU A 217 -29.37 5.73 -3.65
CA LEU A 217 -28.90 5.02 -4.83
C LEU A 217 -30.00 4.15 -5.48
N GLU A 218 -30.82 3.48 -4.68
CA GLU A 218 -31.95 2.68 -5.15
C GLU A 218 -33.00 3.54 -5.88
N VAL A 219 -33.29 4.74 -5.37
CA VAL A 219 -34.18 5.71 -6.06
C VAL A 219 -33.61 6.14 -7.41
N LYS A 220 -32.27 6.22 -7.53
CA LYS A 220 -31.57 6.47 -8.80
C LYS A 220 -31.51 5.25 -9.72
N GLY A 221 -32.05 4.10 -9.29
CA GLY A 221 -32.09 2.85 -10.05
C GLY A 221 -30.81 2.02 -9.95
N VAL A 222 -29.93 2.33 -8.99
CA VAL A 222 -28.72 1.55 -8.73
C VAL A 222 -29.09 0.28 -7.96
N ARG A 223 -28.52 -0.85 -8.37
CA ARG A 223 -28.60 -2.10 -7.63
C ARG A 223 -27.21 -2.54 -7.22
N LEU A 224 -27.03 -2.73 -5.91
CA LEU A 224 -25.75 -3.18 -5.37
C LEU A 224 -25.56 -4.68 -5.61
N GLU A 225 -26.60 -5.51 -5.47
CA GLU A 225 -26.47 -6.95 -5.74
C GLU A 225 -26.32 -7.26 -7.23
N ASN A 226 -25.48 -8.25 -7.51
CA ASN A 226 -25.14 -8.71 -8.86
C ASN A 226 -24.61 -7.57 -9.75
N SER A 227 -23.89 -6.64 -9.13
CA SER A 227 -23.22 -5.53 -9.80
C SER A 227 -21.79 -5.89 -10.18
N TYR A 228 -21.19 -5.01 -10.97
CA TYR A 228 -19.79 -5.10 -11.37
C TYR A 228 -19.01 -3.92 -10.81
N PHE A 229 -17.86 -4.21 -10.20
CA PHE A 229 -16.84 -3.20 -9.94
C PHE A 229 -15.78 -3.28 -11.04
N LEU A 230 -15.63 -2.22 -11.83
CA LEU A 230 -14.60 -2.12 -12.86
C LEU A 230 -13.32 -1.51 -12.27
N LEU A 231 -12.24 -2.28 -12.30
CA LEU A 231 -10.89 -1.76 -12.03
C LEU A 231 -10.42 -0.94 -13.23
N THR A 232 -10.13 0.33 -12.96
CA THR A 232 -9.58 1.31 -13.90
C THR A 232 -8.11 1.55 -13.59
N ASP A 233 -7.39 2.29 -14.44
CA ASP A 233 -6.02 2.72 -14.11
C ASP A 233 -5.97 3.53 -12.80
N GLU A 234 -7.04 4.27 -12.50
CA GLU A 234 -7.16 5.06 -11.26
C GLU A 234 -7.35 4.20 -10.00
N THR A 235 -7.76 2.94 -10.14
CA THR A 235 -7.96 1.99 -9.04
C THR A 235 -7.03 0.79 -9.09
N TRP A 236 -6.00 0.83 -9.94
CA TRP A 236 -5.12 -0.31 -10.17
C TRP A 236 -4.36 -0.77 -8.91
N GLY A 237 -4.03 0.11 -7.99
CA GLY A 237 -3.43 -0.24 -6.69
C GLY A 237 -4.39 -0.89 -5.69
N LEU A 238 -5.66 -1.14 -6.05
CA LEU A 238 -6.52 -2.11 -5.36
C LEU A 238 -6.25 -3.55 -5.79
N ARG A 239 -5.48 -3.75 -6.86
CA ARG A 239 -5.04 -5.06 -7.33
C ARG A 239 -4.05 -5.66 -6.32
N GLY A 240 -4.39 -6.83 -5.82
CA GLY A 240 -3.53 -7.66 -4.97
C GLY A 240 -2.70 -8.65 -5.80
N THR A 241 -2.27 -9.74 -5.16
CA THR A 241 -1.57 -10.86 -5.81
C THR A 241 -2.55 -11.79 -6.54
N ASP A 242 -2.06 -12.60 -7.49
CA ASP A 242 -2.75 -13.78 -8.04
C ASP A 242 -4.22 -13.61 -8.42
N ASN A 243 -4.50 -12.71 -9.37
CA ASN A 243 -5.88 -12.45 -9.87
C ASN A 243 -6.91 -11.99 -8.84
N GLN A 244 -6.47 -11.46 -7.69
CA GLN A 244 -7.37 -10.86 -6.72
C GLN A 244 -7.26 -9.33 -6.64
N ALA A 245 -8.36 -8.69 -6.22
CA ALA A 245 -8.39 -7.27 -5.90
C ALA A 245 -9.34 -6.97 -4.74
N GLN A 246 -9.10 -5.85 -4.06
CA GLN A 246 -10.04 -5.30 -3.11
C GLN A 246 -11.19 -4.62 -3.84
N SER A 247 -12.43 -4.90 -3.41
CA SER A 247 -13.60 -4.22 -3.94
C SER A 247 -13.86 -2.89 -3.25
N ILE A 248 -14.52 -1.95 -3.93
CA ILE A 248 -15.14 -0.77 -3.30
C ILE A 248 -16.55 -1.07 -2.72
N LEU A 249 -17.16 -2.19 -3.13
CA LEU A 249 -18.47 -2.62 -2.66
C LEU A 249 -18.38 -3.35 -1.32
N PRO A 250 -19.41 -3.31 -0.47
CA PRO A 250 -19.43 -4.06 0.80
C PRO A 250 -19.29 -5.56 0.55
N THR A 251 -18.50 -6.24 1.39
CA THR A 251 -18.18 -7.67 1.22
C THR A 251 -19.39 -8.58 1.39
N THR A 252 -20.43 -8.10 2.07
CA THR A 252 -21.71 -8.78 2.26
C THR A 252 -22.64 -8.70 1.04
N VAL A 253 -22.32 -7.86 0.05
CA VAL A 253 -23.10 -7.73 -1.18
C VAL A 253 -22.50 -8.64 -2.25
N PRO A 254 -23.29 -9.54 -2.89
CA PRO A 254 -22.83 -10.31 -4.02
C PRO A 254 -22.51 -9.39 -5.22
N HIS A 255 -21.27 -9.40 -5.68
CA HIS A 255 -20.81 -8.62 -6.84
C HIS A 255 -19.58 -9.27 -7.46
N ARG A 256 -19.17 -8.79 -8.64
CA ARG A 256 -18.00 -9.28 -9.39
C ARG A 256 -17.03 -8.13 -9.63
N ILE A 257 -15.73 -8.40 -9.57
CA ILE A 257 -14.71 -7.44 -9.99
C ILE A 257 -14.29 -7.77 -11.42
N ILE A 258 -14.31 -6.79 -12.30
CA ILE A 258 -13.93 -6.95 -13.70
C ILE A 258 -12.81 -5.98 -14.07
N CYS A 259 -11.98 -6.40 -15.02
CA CYS A 259 -10.91 -5.59 -15.55
C CYS A 259 -10.58 -6.05 -16.98
N ASP A 260 -9.96 -5.19 -17.79
CA ASP A 260 -9.21 -5.62 -18.96
C ASP A 260 -7.75 -5.25 -18.74
N GLU A 261 -6.86 -6.22 -18.86
CA GLU A 261 -5.44 -6.05 -18.53
C GLU A 261 -4.72 -5.08 -19.48
N VAL A 262 -5.31 -4.74 -20.63
CA VAL A 262 -4.71 -3.88 -21.65
C VAL A 262 -5.31 -2.48 -21.63
N ASP A 263 -6.65 -2.38 -21.65
CA ASP A 263 -7.40 -1.13 -21.68
C ASP A 263 -8.50 -1.16 -20.60
N ARG A 264 -8.14 -0.61 -19.44
CA ARG A 264 -8.97 -0.59 -18.21
C ARG A 264 -10.04 0.50 -18.23
N SER A 265 -10.28 1.13 -19.39
CA SER A 265 -11.20 2.25 -19.49
C SER A 265 -12.68 1.78 -19.44
N PRO A 266 -13.57 2.54 -18.77
CA PRO A 266 -15.01 2.34 -18.90
C PRO A 266 -15.46 2.36 -20.36
N GLU A 267 -14.86 3.21 -21.18
CA GLU A 267 -15.15 3.34 -22.62
C GLU A 267 -14.95 2.00 -23.35
N ASN A 268 -13.83 1.31 -23.09
CA ASN A 268 -13.57 -0.01 -23.68
C ASN A 268 -14.60 -1.05 -23.25
N LEU A 269 -14.99 -1.06 -21.97
CA LEU A 269 -16.04 -1.96 -21.47
C LEU A 269 -17.36 -1.73 -22.21
N PHE A 270 -17.85 -0.49 -22.25
CA PHE A 270 -19.16 -0.20 -22.83
C PHE A 270 -19.18 -0.33 -24.35
N MET A 271 -18.10 0.04 -25.05
CA MET A 271 -17.95 -0.21 -26.49
C MET A 271 -18.05 -1.71 -26.82
N ARG A 272 -17.45 -2.58 -26.00
CA ARG A 272 -17.53 -4.03 -26.22
C ARG A 272 -18.89 -4.60 -25.86
N ALA A 273 -19.52 -4.09 -24.80
CA ALA A 273 -20.85 -4.49 -24.38
C ALA A 273 -21.94 -4.12 -25.41
N GLU A 274 -21.73 -3.08 -26.21
CA GLU A 274 -22.66 -2.61 -27.25
C GLU A 274 -23.02 -3.69 -28.30
N ARG A 275 -22.14 -4.67 -28.51
CA ARG A 275 -22.43 -5.81 -29.40
C ARG A 275 -23.54 -6.73 -28.90
N PHE A 276 -23.96 -6.58 -27.65
CA PHE A 276 -24.94 -7.44 -26.99
C PHE A 276 -26.23 -6.71 -26.58
N SER A 277 -26.32 -5.40 -26.84
CA SER A 277 -27.46 -4.54 -26.51
C SER A 277 -28.62 -4.64 -27.47
#